data_AF-A0A3D0KTB8-F1
#
_entry.id   AF-A0A3D0KTB8-F1
#
_cell.length_a   1.000
_cell.length_b   1.000
_cell.length_c   1.000
_cell.angle_alpha   90.00
_cell.angle_beta   90.00
_cell.angle_gamma   90.00
#
_symmetry.space_group_name_H-M   'P 1'
#
loop_
_entity.id
_entity.type
_entity.pdbx_description
1 polymer ?
#
loop_
_entity_poly.entity_id
_entity_poly.type
_entity_poly.pdbx_seq_one_letter_code
_entity_poly.pdbx_strand_id
1 'polypeptide(L)' 'DNMADDSGIHIPWIDLEHTTSEMLVIEWVDGISIDDVSALTAAGHDIGKITEAAARCFFNQVFRDGFFHADMH' A
#
# COMPACT_ATOMS: atom_id res chain seq x y z
N ASP A 1 -13.93 2.46 3.69
CA ASP A 1 -12.56 2.18 4.16
C ASP A 1 -11.73 3.43 4.26
N ASN A 2 -10.82 3.50 5.23
CA ASN A 2 -10.06 4.72 5.57
C ASN A 2 -9.22 5.28 4.40
N MET A 3 -8.83 4.47 3.42
CA MET A 3 -7.95 4.87 2.30
C MET A 3 -8.57 4.69 0.91
N ALA A 4 -9.88 4.44 0.81
CA ALA A 4 -10.54 4.19 -0.48
C ALA A 4 -10.46 5.39 -1.45
N ASP A 5 -10.39 6.61 -0.92
CA ASP A 5 -10.33 7.86 -1.70
C ASP A 5 -8.90 8.41 -1.87
N ASP A 6 -7.89 7.70 -1.34
CA ASP A 6 -6.50 8.16 -1.38
C ASP A 6 -5.84 7.82 -2.72
N SER A 7 -5.76 8.82 -3.59
CA SER A 7 -5.10 8.66 -4.90
C SER A 7 -3.68 8.10 -4.78
N GLY A 8 -3.38 7.11 -5.63
CA GLY A 8 -2.07 6.44 -5.67
C GLY A 8 -1.86 5.35 -4.63
N ILE A 9 -2.89 5.01 -3.83
CA ILE A 9 -2.88 3.89 -2.89
C ILE A 9 -3.95 2.89 -3.29
N HIS A 10 -3.61 1.61 -3.24
CA HIS A 10 -4.55 0.50 -3.42
C HIS A 10 -4.47 -0.41 -2.20
N ILE A 11 -5.61 -0.76 -1.63
CA ILE A 11 -5.69 -1.73 -0.53
C ILE A 11 -6.37 -2.99 -1.10
N PRO A 12 -5.67 -4.14 -1.12
CA PRO A 12 -6.24 -5.42 -1.52
C PRO A 12 -7.55 -5.73 -0.79
N TRP A 13 -8.56 -6.19 -1.51
CA TRP A 13 -9.77 -6.70 -0.87
C TRP A 13 -9.50 -8.04 -0.18
N ILE A 14 -10.29 -8.34 0.86
CA ILE A 14 -10.17 -9.58 1.65
C ILE A 14 -11.23 -10.57 1.15
N ASP A 15 -10.80 -11.80 0.84
CA ASP A 15 -11.71 -12.91 0.60
C ASP A 15 -12.18 -13.47 1.95
N LEU A 16 -13.33 -12.98 2.41
CA LEU A 16 -13.92 -13.37 3.69
C LEU A 16 -14.47 -14.81 3.69
N GLU A 17 -14.74 -15.40 2.52
CA GLU A 17 -15.27 -16.77 2.42
C GLU A 17 -14.16 -17.81 2.66
N HIS A 18 -12.94 -17.50 2.21
CA HIS A 18 -11.78 -18.40 2.32
C HIS A 18 -10.82 -18.03 3.46
N THR A 19 -10.97 -16.86 4.09
CA THR A 19 -10.18 -16.44 5.25
C THR A 19 -10.60 -17.20 6.52
N THR A 20 -9.61 -17.61 7.32
CA THR A 20 -9.81 -18.29 8.61
C THR A 20 -9.03 -17.58 9.71
N SER A 21 -9.13 -18.05 10.96
CA SER A 21 -8.33 -17.51 12.07
C SER A 21 -6.81 -17.73 11.92
N GLU A 22 -6.40 -18.67 11.07
CA GLU A 22 -4.98 -19.04 10.88
C GLU A 22 -4.45 -18.67 9.48
N MET A 23 -5.31 -18.23 8.56
CA MET A 23 -4.95 -17.92 7.18
C MET A 23 -5.77 -16.74 6.66
N LEU A 24 -5.07 -15.71 6.18
CA LEU A 24 -5.65 -14.56 5.51
C LEU A 24 -5.57 -14.75 3.98
N VAL A 25 -6.71 -14.61 3.29
CA VAL A 25 -6.79 -14.65 1.83
C VAL A 25 -7.18 -13.27 1.31
N ILE A 26 -6.35 -12.71 0.42
CA ILE A 26 -6.52 -11.37 -0.14
C ILE A 26 -6.33 -11.37 -1.66
N GLU A 27 -6.75 -10.29 -2.30
CA GLU A 27 -6.50 -10.02 -3.71
C GLU A 27 -5.02 -10.20 -4.09
N TRP A 28 -4.79 -10.85 -5.24
CA TRP A 28 -3.46 -10.89 -5.85
C TRP A 28 -3.13 -9.57 -6.53
N VAL A 29 -1.95 -9.00 -6.23
CA VAL A 29 -1.45 -7.77 -6.86
C VAL A 29 -0.09 -8.04 -7.51
N ASP A 30 0.01 -7.73 -8.79
CA ASP A 30 1.28 -7.73 -9.53
C ASP A 30 1.95 -6.36 -9.45
N GLY A 31 3.26 -6.32 -9.16
CA GLY A 31 3.99 -5.07 -9.03
C GLY A 31 5.50 -5.23 -8.96
N ILE A 32 6.21 -4.10 -8.98
CA ILE A 32 7.65 -4.01 -8.74
C ILE A 32 7.83 -3.69 -7.25
N SER A 33 8.74 -4.40 -6.58
CA SER A 33 9.07 -4.11 -5.18
C SER A 33 9.52 -2.66 -5.01
N ILE A 34 9.03 -1.97 -3.97
CA ILE A 34 9.40 -0.58 -3.69
C ILE A 34 10.90 -0.43 -3.39
N ASP A 35 11.53 -1.48 -2.87
CA ASP A 35 12.96 -1.52 -2.58
C ASP A 35 13.83 -1.67 -3.84
N ASP A 36 13.28 -2.15 -4.95
CA ASP A 36 14.01 -2.29 -6.21
C ASP A 36 13.97 -0.99 -7.02
N VAL A 37 14.69 0.01 -6.50
CA VAL A 37 14.85 1.32 -7.16
C VAL A 37 15.34 1.19 -8.60
N SER A 38 16.15 0.17 -8.90
CA SER A 38 16.69 -0.06 -10.23
C SER A 38 15.63 -0.51 -11.22
N ALA A 39 14.79 -1.48 -10.84
CA ALA A 39 13.67 -1.94 -11.65
C ALA A 39 12.61 -0.86 -11.81
N LEU A 40 12.31 -0.10 -10.74
CA LEU A 40 11.39 1.03 -10.80
C LEU A 40 11.86 2.10 -11.78
N THR A 41 13.14 2.46 -11.74
CA THR A 41 13.73 3.44 -12.66
C THR A 41 13.72 2.90 -14.10
N ALA A 42 14.05 1.62 -14.30
CA ALA A 42 14.03 0.98 -15.62
C ALA A 42 12.61 0.90 -16.22
N ALA A 43 11.60 0.74 -15.38
CA ALA A 43 10.19 0.79 -15.77
C ALA A 43 9.67 2.23 -16.01
N GLY A 44 10.51 3.26 -15.77
CA GLY A 44 10.16 4.66 -16.00
C GLY A 44 9.34 5.31 -14.89
N HIS A 45 9.32 4.71 -13.70
CA HIS A 45 8.63 5.31 -12.55
C HIS A 45 9.41 6.49 -11.96
N ASP A 46 8.65 7.47 -11.45
CA ASP A 46 9.18 8.60 -10.70
C ASP A 46 9.23 8.25 -9.21
N ILE A 47 10.43 7.96 -8.71
CA ILE A 47 10.67 7.57 -7.31
C ILE A 47 10.23 8.68 -6.34
N GLY A 48 10.34 9.96 -6.73
CA GLY A 48 9.91 11.08 -5.92
C GLY A 48 8.40 11.06 -5.70
N LYS A 49 7.62 10.78 -6.76
CA LYS A 49 6.16 10.67 -6.64
C LYS A 49 5.72 9.46 -5.83
N ILE A 50 6.42 8.33 -5.97
CA ILE A 50 6.12 7.12 -5.18
C ILE A 50 6.33 7.40 -3.70
N THR A 51 7.47 8.00 -3.34
CA THR A 51 7.80 8.33 -1.95
C THR A 51 6.88 9.41 -1.38
N GLU A 52 6.47 10.40 -2.18
CA GLU A 52 5.46 11.38 -1.79
C GLU A 52 4.11 10.70 -1.48
N ALA A 53 3.65 9.79 -2.33
CA ALA A 53 2.40 9.07 -2.13
C ALA A 53 2.46 8.20 -0.85
N ALA A 54 3.57 7.50 -0.63
CA ALA A 54 3.79 6.69 0.57
C ALA A 54 3.80 7.55 1.85
N ALA A 55 4.52 8.67 1.85
CA ALA A 55 4.57 9.59 2.98
C ALA A 55 3.19 10.21 3.29
N ARG A 56 2.46 10.63 2.24
CA ARG A 56 1.09 11.14 2.38
C ARG A 56 0.16 10.09 2.99
N CYS A 57 0.23 8.85 2.51
CA CYS A 57 -0.53 7.72 3.04
C CYS A 57 -0.25 7.52 4.54
N PHE A 58 1.02 7.50 4.93
CA PHE A 58 1.41 7.38 6.34
C PHE A 58 0.84 8.52 7.20
N PHE A 59 0.98 9.77 6.76
CA PHE A 59 0.45 10.91 7.52
C PHE A 59 -1.08 10.90 7.61
N ASN A 60 -1.78 10.48 6.56
CA ASN A 60 -3.22 10.31 6.60
C ASN A 60 -3.62 9.25 7.63
N GLN A 61 -2.97 8.09 7.63
CA GLN A 61 -3.20 7.04 8.62
C GLN A 61 -3.05 7.55 10.06
N VAL A 62 -1.99 8.31 10.33
CA VAL A 62 -1.70 8.82 11.68
C VAL A 62 -2.65 9.96 12.07
N PHE A 63 -2.79 10.98 11.23
CA PHE A 63 -3.43 12.24 11.61
C PHE A 63 -4.90 12.35 11.22
N ARG A 64 -5.30 11.75 10.09
CA ARG A 64 -6.71 11.76 9.64
C ARG A 64 -7.46 10.58 10.25
N ASP A 65 -6.89 9.38 10.16
CA ASP A 65 -7.60 8.14 10.45
C ASP A 65 -7.42 7.66 11.89
N GLY A 66 -6.38 8.15 12.58
CA GLY A 66 -6.05 7.73 13.95
C GLY A 66 -5.73 6.23 14.07
N PHE A 67 -5.47 5.57 12.94
CA PHE A 67 -5.17 4.14 12.83
C PHE A 67 -4.12 3.95 11.75
N PHE A 68 -3.00 3.34 12.11
CA PHE A 68 -1.80 3.33 11.29
C PHE A 68 -1.11 1.98 11.28
N HIS A 69 -0.41 1.69 10.19
CA HIS A 69 0.32 0.45 9.98
C HIS A 69 1.49 0.23 10.97
N ALA A 70 1.83 1.25 11.75
CA ALA A 70 2.98 1.33 12.65
C ALA A 70 4.33 1.41 11.96
N ASP A 71 4.74 0.35 11.26
CA ASP A 71 6.08 0.23 10.70
C ASP A 71 6.03 -0.13 9.21
N MET A 72 6.35 0.84 8.35
CA MET A 72 6.32 0.66 6.90
C MET A 72 7.65 0.08 6.44
N HIS A 73 7.61 -1.12 5.85
CA HIS A 73 8.71 -1.77 5.17
C HIS A 73 8.48 -1.73 3.66
#